data_AF-A0A0R3RXB0-F1
#
_entry.id   AF-A0A0R3RXB0-F1
#
_cell.length_a   1.000
_cell.length_b   1.000
_cell.length_c   1.000
_cell.angle_alpha   90.00
_cell.angle_beta   90.00
_cell.angle_gamma   90.00
#
_symmetry.space_group_name_H-M   'P 1'
#
loop_
_entity.id
_entity.type
_entity.pdbx_description
1 polymer ?
#
loop_
_entity_poly.entity_id
_entity_poly.type
_entity_poly.pdbx_seq_one_letter_code
_entity_poly.pdbx_strand_id
1 'polypeptide(L)'
;MANLETRTKMRKSDIYGLPTGLSLITAVLIAILCAAFIALTKNMQKPRCFRRPYNMSQLGREVLLDDGSHQFRIMVVTDLDKSSKHPTEENQWQSFIEFGILTVNKEYTKASVQWNNNEQISLYSTIAGGGRSMELSDLVVFDGNLLSVDDRTGIIYRIEKDVAYPWIYLSDGAGNTTKGFKGEWMTVRDGNLYVGGLGKEWTTTKGILINENPMWIKLVTPEGNVEHISWVDEYKKLRSAVGIEWPGYMIHESVQWSEIYKKWFFLPRRASKLAYTEAEDEERGTNYLLIASEDFSAINYQRIGSLTSRRGFSAFQFVPGTSDRVIVALKSEEKDGFPVASYITVFNHEMGHILLEEVPLFGKFKYEGIAFI
;
A
#
# COMPACT_ATOMS: atom_id res chain seq x y z
N MET A 1 9.36 97.62 -34.76
CA MET A 1 9.67 97.43 -36.20
C MET A 1 10.71 96.33 -36.30
N ALA A 2 10.26 95.14 -36.72
CA ALA A 2 10.61 94.53 -38.01
C ALA A 2 12.03 93.92 -37.99
N ASN A 3 12.14 92.62 -37.68
CA ASN A 3 12.22 91.50 -38.63
C ASN A 3 13.62 91.37 -39.26
N LEU A 4 14.36 90.34 -38.85
CA LEU A 4 15.55 89.87 -39.56
C LEU A 4 15.46 88.36 -39.74
N GLU A 5 15.02 87.95 -40.93
CA GLU A 5 15.21 86.58 -41.41
C GLU A 5 16.67 86.41 -41.84
N THR A 6 17.30 85.30 -41.44
CA THR A 6 18.41 84.73 -42.22
C THR A 6 18.44 83.22 -42.04
N ARG A 7 18.14 82.52 -43.14
CA ARG A 7 18.20 81.06 -43.27
C ARG A 7 19.63 80.55 -43.07
N THR A 8 19.78 79.53 -42.20
CA THR A 8 21.00 78.71 -42.14
C THR A 8 20.63 77.25 -42.45
N LYS A 9 21.34 76.65 -43.43
CA LYS A 9 21.19 75.24 -43.86
C LYS A 9 21.48 74.28 -42.70
N MET A 10 20.54 73.36 -42.40
CA MET A 10 20.81 72.22 -41.54
C MET A 10 21.60 71.12 -42.27
N ARG A 11 22.66 70.64 -41.61
CA ARG A 11 23.46 69.46 -41.97
C ARG A 11 22.67 68.18 -41.67
N LYS A 12 22.77 67.19 -42.56
CA LYS A 12 22.36 65.80 -42.33
C LYS A 12 23.31 65.15 -41.29
N SER A 13 22.76 64.73 -40.16
CA SER A 13 23.26 63.73 -39.21
C SER A 13 21.97 63.15 -38.57
N ASP A 14 21.73 61.88 -38.31
CA ASP A 14 22.55 60.68 -38.15
C ASP A 14 21.66 59.47 -38.46
N ILE A 15 22.15 58.50 -39.25
CA ILE A 15 21.58 57.14 -39.30
C ILE A 15 22.38 56.32 -38.30
N TYR A 16 21.83 56.10 -37.11
CA TYR A 16 22.38 55.16 -36.14
C TYR A 16 22.21 53.73 -36.65
N GLY A 17 23.30 53.13 -37.14
CA GLY A 17 23.39 51.69 -37.37
C GLY A 17 23.53 50.95 -36.03
N LEU A 18 22.62 50.01 -35.76
CA LEU A 18 22.76 49.10 -34.61
C LEU A 18 23.99 48.20 -34.81
N PRO A 19 24.79 47.93 -33.76
CA PRO A 19 25.95 47.05 -33.86
C PRO A 19 25.50 45.60 -34.07
N THR A 20 26.00 44.99 -35.15
CA THR A 20 25.68 43.63 -35.62
C THR A 20 25.91 42.53 -34.56
N GLY A 21 26.82 42.75 -33.62
CA GLY A 21 27.09 41.82 -32.51
C GLY A 21 25.95 41.70 -31.48
N LEU A 22 25.18 42.77 -31.26
CA LEU A 22 24.04 42.75 -30.33
C LEU A 22 22.87 41.91 -30.90
N SER A 23 22.72 41.95 -32.23
CA SER A 23 21.70 41.20 -32.98
C SER A 23 21.94 39.70 -32.97
N LEU A 24 23.20 39.25 -32.98
CA LEU A 24 23.54 37.83 -32.95
C LEU A 24 23.26 37.24 -31.56
N ILE A 25 23.62 37.96 -30.49
CA ILE A 25 23.38 37.54 -29.11
C ILE A 25 21.88 37.45 -28.82
N THR A 26 21.09 38.43 -29.28
CA THR A 26 19.63 38.38 -29.14
C THR A 26 19.02 37.24 -29.94
N ALA A 27 19.49 36.97 -31.16
CA ALA A 27 19.02 35.84 -31.96
C ALA A 27 19.29 34.48 -31.27
N VAL A 28 20.47 34.31 -30.67
CA VAL A 28 20.83 33.09 -29.92
C VAL A 28 19.96 32.92 -28.67
N LEU A 29 19.74 33.99 -27.90
CA LEU A 29 18.86 33.96 -26.72
C LEU A 29 17.42 33.61 -27.08
N ILE A 30 16.89 34.18 -28.16
CA ILE A 30 15.56 33.85 -28.66
C ILE A 30 15.50 32.37 -29.06
N ALA A 31 16.51 31.85 -29.77
CA ALA A 31 16.56 30.45 -30.16
C ALA A 31 16.58 29.50 -28.94
N ILE A 32 17.35 29.84 -27.90
CA ILE A 32 17.40 29.07 -26.64
C ILE A 32 16.04 29.11 -25.93
N LEU A 33 15.40 30.29 -25.84
CA LEU A 33 14.07 30.43 -25.23
C LEU A 33 13.00 29.66 -26.01
N CYS A 34 13.03 29.71 -27.34
CA CYS A 34 12.13 28.93 -28.18
C CYS A 34 12.38 27.43 -28.01
N ALA A 35 13.63 26.97 -27.99
CA ALA A 35 13.97 25.56 -27.76
C ALA A 35 13.52 25.08 -26.37
N ALA A 36 13.74 25.89 -25.33
CA ALA A 36 13.29 25.60 -23.97
C ALA A 36 11.76 25.59 -23.86
N PHE A 37 11.07 26.53 -24.50
CA PHE A 37 9.61 26.57 -24.57
C PHE A 37 9.02 25.39 -25.34
N ILE A 38 9.65 24.98 -26.46
CA ILE A 38 9.27 23.78 -27.21
C ILE A 38 9.52 22.52 -26.38
N ALA A 39 10.63 22.42 -25.65
CA ALA A 39 10.91 21.30 -24.76
C ALA A 39 9.91 21.24 -23.59
N LEU A 40 9.59 22.39 -23.00
CA LEU A 40 8.59 22.51 -21.93
C LEU A 40 7.21 22.12 -22.45
N THR A 41 6.75 22.66 -23.58
CA THR A 41 5.45 22.33 -24.17
C THR A 41 5.36 20.86 -24.59
N LYS A 42 6.43 20.28 -25.16
CA LYS A 42 6.49 18.82 -25.42
C LYS A 42 6.41 18.00 -24.12
N ASN A 43 7.01 18.46 -23.04
CA ASN A 43 6.89 17.83 -21.72
C ASN A 43 5.51 18.02 -21.09
N MET A 44 4.86 19.18 -21.28
CA MET A 44 3.49 19.44 -20.82
C MET A 44 2.43 18.70 -21.66
N GLN A 45 2.72 18.43 -22.93
CA GLN A 45 1.90 17.61 -23.83
C GLN A 45 2.01 16.11 -23.55
N LYS A 46 2.94 15.68 -22.67
CA LYS A 46 2.89 14.31 -22.13
C LYS A 46 1.61 14.21 -21.29
N PRO A 47 0.68 13.30 -21.62
CA PRO A 47 -0.50 13.08 -20.80
C PRO A 47 -0.03 12.51 -19.46
N ARG A 48 0.16 13.39 -18.45
CA ARG A 48 0.48 13.10 -17.02
C ARG A 48 0.87 14.34 -16.19
N CYS A 49 0.93 15.56 -16.74
CA CYS A 49 1.48 16.74 -16.02
C CYS A 49 0.50 17.52 -15.11
N PHE A 50 -0.72 17.03 -14.89
CA PHE A 50 -1.64 17.55 -13.87
C PHE A 50 -1.89 16.48 -12.80
N ARG A 51 -0.85 16.08 -12.07
CA ARG A 51 -1.08 15.42 -10.78
C ARG A 51 -1.46 16.51 -9.79
N ARG A 52 -2.61 16.36 -9.14
CA ARG A 52 -2.89 17.22 -7.98
C ARG A 52 -1.85 16.90 -6.90
N PRO A 53 -1.48 17.86 -6.04
CA PRO A 53 -0.62 17.56 -4.91
C PRO A 53 -1.20 16.41 -4.10
N TYR A 54 -0.35 15.41 -3.80
CA TYR A 54 -0.73 14.30 -2.94
C TYR A 54 -1.03 14.80 -1.53
N ASN A 55 -2.19 14.42 -0.99
CA ASN A 55 -2.54 14.75 0.38
C ASN A 55 -1.82 13.80 1.35
N MET A 56 -0.73 14.28 1.95
CA MET A 56 0.07 13.50 2.91
C MET A 56 -0.59 13.32 4.28
N SER A 57 -1.79 13.88 4.50
CA SER A 57 -2.48 13.78 5.79
C SER A 57 -2.66 12.33 6.20
N GLN A 58 -2.11 11.97 7.35
CA GLN A 58 -2.43 10.73 8.04
C GLN A 58 -3.72 10.90 8.84
N LEU A 59 -4.47 9.82 9.02
CA LEU A 59 -5.66 9.84 9.88
C LEU A 59 -5.27 9.67 11.34
N GLY A 60 -4.36 8.71 11.60
CA GLY A 60 -3.77 8.47 12.90
C GLY A 60 -3.10 9.69 13.50
N ARG A 61 -3.45 10.00 14.76
CA ARG A 61 -2.77 11.01 15.57
C ARG A 61 -2.11 10.35 16.78
N GLU A 62 -0.86 10.69 16.97
CA GLU A 62 -0.10 10.35 18.16
C GLU A 62 -0.53 11.21 19.34
N VAL A 63 -0.74 10.58 20.49
CA VAL A 63 -0.93 11.23 21.78
C VAL A 63 0.25 10.86 22.67
N LEU A 64 1.06 11.86 23.03
CA LEU A 64 2.16 11.68 23.99
C LEU A 64 1.58 11.77 25.41
N LEU A 65 1.80 10.73 26.20
CA LEU A 65 1.39 10.65 27.61
C LEU A 65 2.44 11.28 28.53
N ASP A 66 2.05 11.61 29.76
CA ASP A 66 2.92 12.26 30.76
C ASP A 66 4.16 11.43 31.13
N ASP A 67 4.06 10.10 31.05
CA ASP A 67 5.17 9.17 31.28
C ASP A 67 6.11 9.04 30.06
N GLY A 68 5.80 9.73 28.97
CA GLY A 68 6.52 9.69 27.69
C GLY A 68 6.11 8.52 26.79
N SER A 69 5.10 7.73 27.16
CA SER A 69 4.53 6.70 26.29
C SER A 69 3.76 7.33 25.13
N HIS A 70 3.72 6.63 24.01
CA HIS A 70 3.08 7.05 22.77
C HIS A 70 1.81 6.25 22.57
N GLN A 71 0.68 6.94 22.40
CA GLN A 71 -0.63 6.32 22.25
C GLN A 71 -1.24 6.64 20.88
N PHE A 72 -1.85 5.63 20.26
CA PHE A 72 -2.42 5.71 18.92
C PHE A 72 -3.77 5.03 18.89
N ARG A 73 -4.73 5.63 18.18
CA ARG A 73 -5.95 4.93 17.80
C ARG A 73 -5.68 4.09 16.56
N ILE A 74 -6.12 2.83 16.62
CA ILE A 74 -6.01 1.87 15.54
C ILE A 74 -7.40 1.36 15.13
N MET A 75 -7.52 0.99 13.86
CA MET A 75 -8.67 0.29 13.31
C MET A 75 -8.21 -1.03 12.70
N VAL A 76 -9.01 -2.07 12.86
CA VAL A 76 -8.85 -3.34 12.16
C VAL A 76 -10.11 -3.69 11.37
N VAL A 77 -9.97 -4.46 10.29
CA VAL A 77 -11.09 -4.89 9.44
C VAL A 77 -11.07 -6.41 9.26
N THR A 78 -12.25 -7.02 9.16
CA THR A 78 -12.40 -8.45 8.96
C THR A 78 -12.45 -8.86 7.49
N ASP A 79 -11.90 -10.02 7.19
CA ASP A 79 -12.39 -10.87 6.12
C ASP A 79 -13.26 -11.99 6.74
N LEU A 80 -14.53 -12.06 6.31
CA LEU A 80 -15.50 -13.07 6.76
C LEU A 80 -15.64 -14.24 5.79
N ASP A 81 -14.82 -14.31 4.74
CA ASP A 81 -14.93 -15.26 3.65
C ASP A 81 -16.38 -15.32 3.12
N LYS A 82 -16.91 -16.53 2.90
CA LYS A 82 -18.30 -16.77 2.48
C LYS A 82 -19.34 -16.32 3.51
N SER A 83 -18.95 -16.13 4.78
CA SER A 83 -19.83 -15.63 5.83
C SER A 83 -20.02 -14.11 5.78
N SER A 84 -19.36 -13.43 4.85
CA SER A 84 -19.64 -12.02 4.51
C SER A 84 -21.08 -11.83 4.00
N LYS A 85 -21.69 -12.83 3.37
CA LYS A 85 -23.08 -12.71 2.88
C LYS A 85 -24.04 -12.48 4.05
N HIS A 86 -24.83 -11.42 3.97
CA HIS A 86 -25.76 -11.06 5.03
C HIS A 86 -26.82 -12.18 5.23
N PRO A 87 -27.16 -12.53 6.48
CA PRO A 87 -27.99 -13.72 6.76
C PRO A 87 -29.46 -13.58 6.34
N THR A 88 -29.98 -12.36 6.25
CA THR A 88 -31.41 -12.11 5.96
C THR A 88 -31.62 -11.24 4.71
N GLU A 89 -30.91 -10.13 4.60
CA GLU A 89 -30.96 -9.25 3.43
C GLU A 89 -30.36 -9.89 2.16
N GLU A 90 -31.15 -9.91 1.09
CA GLU A 90 -30.73 -10.43 -0.21
C GLU A 90 -29.74 -9.49 -0.90
N ASN A 91 -28.73 -10.06 -1.57
CA ASN A 91 -27.71 -9.31 -2.32
C ASN A 91 -26.99 -8.25 -1.47
N GLN A 92 -26.79 -8.54 -0.19
CA GLN A 92 -25.99 -7.73 0.72
C GLN A 92 -24.87 -8.57 1.33
N TRP A 93 -23.69 -7.97 1.41
CA TRP A 93 -22.52 -8.54 2.07
C TRP A 93 -22.00 -7.53 3.10
N GLN A 94 -21.30 -8.04 4.11
CA GLN A 94 -20.79 -7.27 5.21
C GLN A 94 -19.37 -7.67 5.60
N SER A 95 -18.66 -6.70 6.17
CA SER A 95 -17.44 -6.86 6.94
C SER A 95 -17.62 -6.11 8.26
N PHE A 96 -16.77 -6.36 9.24
CA PHE A 96 -16.71 -5.60 10.48
C PHE A 96 -15.44 -4.78 10.58
N ILE A 97 -15.55 -3.61 11.21
CA ILE A 97 -14.42 -2.84 11.72
C ILE A 97 -14.49 -2.75 13.24
N GLU A 98 -13.32 -2.77 13.87
CA GLU A 98 -13.17 -2.59 15.32
C GLU A 98 -12.06 -1.56 15.60
N PHE A 99 -12.22 -0.82 16.70
CA PHE A 99 -11.27 0.19 17.13
C PHE A 99 -10.56 -0.21 18.41
N GLY A 100 -9.28 0.15 18.49
CA GLY A 100 -8.49 -0.02 19.68
C GLY A 100 -7.52 1.13 19.90
N ILE A 101 -6.86 1.10 21.05
CA ILE A 101 -5.82 2.01 21.45
C ILE A 101 -4.54 1.20 21.66
N LEU A 102 -3.53 1.47 20.84
CA LEU A 102 -2.18 0.95 20.99
C LEU A 102 -1.37 1.96 21.82
N THR A 103 -0.75 1.51 22.89
CA THR A 103 0.23 2.28 23.67
C THR A 103 1.59 1.61 23.56
N VAL A 104 2.62 2.37 23.21
CA VAL A 104 4.03 1.94 23.18
C VAL A 104 4.81 2.77 24.19
N ASN A 105 5.57 2.13 25.08
CA ASN A 105 6.34 2.87 26.08
C ASN A 105 7.49 3.67 25.44
N LYS A 106 7.94 4.71 26.14
CA LYS A 106 9.02 5.62 25.71
C LYS A 106 10.29 4.90 25.24
N GLU A 107 10.67 3.81 25.90
CA GLU A 107 11.88 3.05 25.60
C GLU A 107 11.72 2.04 24.45
N TYR A 108 10.52 1.90 23.87
CA TYR A 108 10.19 0.91 22.84
C TYR A 108 10.52 -0.53 23.25
N THR A 109 10.28 -0.86 24.52
CA THR A 109 10.52 -2.19 25.11
C THR A 109 9.24 -2.95 25.43
N LYS A 110 8.10 -2.25 25.51
CA LYS A 110 6.78 -2.78 25.89
C LYS A 110 5.69 -2.06 25.12
N ALA A 111 4.63 -2.79 24.79
CA ALA A 111 3.41 -2.23 24.24
C ALA A 111 2.18 -2.88 24.88
N SER A 112 1.04 -2.22 24.76
CA SER A 112 -0.26 -2.75 25.18
C SER A 112 -1.34 -2.30 24.21
N VAL A 113 -2.36 -3.13 24.00
CA VAL A 113 -3.54 -2.78 23.20
C VAL A 113 -4.79 -2.89 24.07
N GLN A 114 -5.66 -1.89 23.98
CA GLN A 114 -6.97 -1.89 24.62
C GLN A 114 -8.03 -1.70 23.53
N TRP A 115 -8.95 -2.65 23.39
CA TRP A 115 -10.04 -2.58 22.42
C TRP A 115 -11.24 -1.84 22.99
N ASN A 116 -11.96 -1.11 22.15
CA ASN A 116 -13.22 -0.51 22.54
C ASN A 116 -14.25 -1.63 22.75
N ASN A 117 -14.81 -1.72 23.96
CA ASN A 117 -15.72 -2.81 24.31
C ASN A 117 -16.96 -2.81 23.40
N ASN A 118 -17.18 -3.92 22.67
CA ASN A 118 -18.38 -4.21 21.89
C ASN A 118 -18.72 -3.21 20.76
N GLU A 119 -17.74 -2.44 20.25
CA GLU A 119 -17.94 -1.55 19.09
C GLU A 119 -17.54 -2.25 17.78
N GLN A 120 -18.19 -3.37 17.48
CA GLN A 120 -18.10 -3.97 16.16
C GLN A 120 -19.06 -3.23 15.22
N ILE A 121 -18.52 -2.54 14.21
CA ILE A 121 -19.31 -1.77 13.25
C ILE A 121 -19.32 -2.49 11.91
N SER A 122 -20.51 -2.73 11.37
CA SER A 122 -20.65 -3.35 10.04
C SER A 122 -20.41 -2.35 8.92
N LEU A 123 -19.60 -2.74 7.94
CA LEU A 123 -19.52 -2.14 6.62
C LEU A 123 -20.34 -3.00 5.65
N TYR A 124 -21.07 -2.39 4.73
CA TYR A 124 -21.93 -3.13 3.78
C TYR A 124 -21.61 -2.81 2.32
N SER A 125 -21.86 -3.78 1.44
CA SER A 125 -21.95 -3.56 0.00
C SER A 125 -23.01 -4.45 -0.64
N THR A 126 -23.54 -4.00 -1.78
CA THR A 126 -24.46 -4.75 -2.64
C THR A 126 -23.80 -5.17 -3.97
N ILE A 127 -22.52 -4.85 -4.16
CA ILE A 127 -21.74 -5.21 -5.35
C ILE A 127 -20.98 -6.50 -5.06
N ALA A 128 -21.12 -7.53 -5.89
CA ALA A 128 -20.46 -8.82 -5.67
C ALA A 128 -19.90 -9.44 -6.96
N GLY A 129 -18.81 -10.18 -6.80
CA GLY A 129 -18.16 -10.98 -7.85
C GLY A 129 -18.39 -12.47 -7.59
N GLY A 130 -19.15 -13.14 -8.44
CA GLY A 130 -19.47 -14.57 -8.25
C GLY A 130 -20.24 -14.86 -6.95
N GLY A 131 -21.04 -13.90 -6.47
CA GLY A 131 -21.83 -14.02 -5.24
C GLY A 131 -21.05 -13.82 -3.93
N ARG A 132 -19.83 -13.28 -4.01
CA ARG A 132 -18.98 -12.94 -2.85
C ARG A 132 -18.55 -11.46 -2.89
N SER A 133 -18.42 -10.83 -1.74
CA SER A 133 -18.06 -9.41 -1.57
C SER A 133 -17.74 -9.12 -0.10
N MET A 134 -17.16 -7.95 0.19
CA MET A 134 -16.79 -7.49 1.53
C MET A 134 -15.85 -8.45 2.26
N GLU A 135 -15.00 -9.14 1.50
CA GLU A 135 -13.88 -9.93 2.02
C GLU A 135 -12.65 -9.02 2.00
N LEU A 136 -12.59 -8.16 3.03
CA LEU A 136 -11.69 -7.01 3.08
C LEU A 136 -10.31 -7.42 3.62
N SER A 137 -9.30 -7.37 2.75
CA SER A 137 -8.01 -8.05 2.99
C SER A 137 -6.82 -7.12 3.29
N ASP A 138 -7.03 -5.80 3.45
CA ASP A 138 -6.06 -4.90 4.10
C ASP A 138 -6.68 -3.53 4.46
N LEU A 139 -5.94 -2.69 5.18
CA LEU A 139 -6.24 -1.28 5.42
C LEU A 139 -5.01 -0.40 5.16
N VAL A 140 -5.24 0.74 4.50
CA VAL A 140 -4.20 1.72 4.24
C VAL A 140 -4.74 3.15 4.24
N VAL A 141 -3.96 4.10 4.74
CA VAL A 141 -4.25 5.53 4.56
C VAL A 141 -3.55 6.01 3.29
N PHE A 142 -4.32 6.44 2.30
CA PHE A 142 -3.83 6.95 1.02
C PHE A 142 -4.54 8.24 0.64
N ASP A 143 -3.76 9.27 0.35
CA ASP A 143 -4.26 10.59 -0.07
C ASP A 143 -5.29 11.19 0.92
N GLY A 144 -5.07 10.98 2.21
CA GLY A 144 -5.97 11.43 3.28
C GLY A 144 -7.29 10.65 3.40
N ASN A 145 -7.39 9.49 2.75
CA ASN A 145 -8.54 8.59 2.85
C ASN A 145 -8.13 7.24 3.44
N LEU A 146 -9.01 6.62 4.21
CA LEU A 146 -8.86 5.24 4.63
C LEU A 146 -9.41 4.31 3.55
N LEU A 147 -8.61 3.36 3.09
CA LEU A 147 -8.98 2.44 2.03
C LEU A 147 -8.90 1.00 2.50
N SER A 148 -9.73 0.15 1.90
CA SER A 148 -9.67 -1.31 1.97
C SER A 148 -9.91 -1.92 0.60
N VAL A 149 -9.44 -3.14 0.34
CA VAL A 149 -9.66 -3.86 -0.92
C VAL A 149 -10.46 -5.13 -0.66
N ASP A 150 -11.48 -5.38 -1.47
CA ASP A 150 -12.22 -6.64 -1.47
C ASP A 150 -11.55 -7.64 -2.43
N ASP A 151 -11.05 -8.76 -1.91
CA ASP A 151 -10.29 -9.77 -2.65
C ASP A 151 -11.15 -10.55 -3.67
N ARG A 152 -12.48 -10.39 -3.63
CA ARG A 152 -13.42 -11.07 -4.53
C ARG A 152 -13.76 -10.21 -5.72
N THR A 153 -14.21 -8.99 -5.47
CA THR A 153 -14.58 -8.06 -6.52
C THR A 153 -13.38 -7.36 -7.11
N GLY A 154 -12.26 -7.24 -6.38
CA GLY A 154 -11.13 -6.39 -6.75
C GLY A 154 -11.44 -4.90 -6.61
N ILE A 155 -12.51 -4.53 -5.90
CA ILE A 155 -12.87 -3.13 -5.66
C ILE A 155 -12.09 -2.61 -4.45
N ILE A 156 -11.42 -1.47 -4.63
CA ILE A 156 -10.94 -0.64 -3.53
C ILE A 156 -12.11 0.20 -3.04
N TYR A 157 -12.41 0.09 -1.76
CA TYR A 157 -13.39 0.90 -1.05
C TYR A 157 -12.69 1.99 -0.25
N ARG A 158 -13.25 3.19 -0.28
CA ARG A 158 -12.96 4.23 0.70
C ARG A 158 -13.90 4.07 1.89
N ILE A 159 -13.32 3.98 3.08
CA ILE A 159 -14.06 3.89 4.34
C ILE A 159 -14.13 5.28 4.96
N GLU A 160 -15.33 5.81 5.10
CA GLU A 160 -15.58 7.04 5.84
C GLU A 160 -16.61 6.75 6.94
N LYS A 161 -16.19 6.90 8.20
CA LYS A 161 -16.97 6.50 9.38
C LYS A 161 -17.32 5.01 9.33
N ASP A 162 -18.57 4.69 9.03
CA ASP A 162 -19.20 3.38 9.02
C ASP A 162 -19.69 2.97 7.61
N VAL A 163 -19.22 3.67 6.56
CA VAL A 163 -19.65 3.42 5.18
C VAL A 163 -18.46 3.12 4.26
N ALA A 164 -18.59 2.05 3.48
CA ALA A 164 -17.65 1.66 2.43
C ALA A 164 -18.13 2.15 1.06
N TYR A 165 -17.45 3.15 0.51
CA TYR A 165 -17.73 3.73 -0.80
C TYR A 165 -16.84 3.09 -1.87
N PRO A 166 -17.38 2.42 -2.90
CA PRO A 166 -16.59 1.90 -4.02
C PRO A 166 -15.81 3.04 -4.68
N TRP A 167 -14.52 2.83 -4.96
CA TRP A 167 -13.67 3.82 -5.60
C TRP A 167 -13.11 3.33 -6.94
N ILE A 168 -12.32 2.24 -6.92
CA ILE A 168 -11.60 1.74 -8.09
C ILE A 168 -11.78 0.24 -8.21
N TYR A 169 -12.02 -0.24 -9.42
CA TYR A 169 -12.03 -1.67 -9.74
C TYR A 169 -10.68 -2.10 -10.32
N LEU A 170 -10.16 -3.23 -9.83
CA LEU A 170 -8.91 -3.84 -10.25
C LEU A 170 -9.18 -5.19 -10.94
N SER A 171 -8.91 -5.28 -12.24
CA SER A 171 -8.88 -6.57 -12.96
C SER A 171 -7.68 -7.42 -12.55
N ASP A 172 -7.86 -8.74 -12.52
CA ASP A 172 -6.81 -9.71 -12.17
C ASP A 172 -5.60 -9.69 -13.14
N GLY A 173 -4.46 -10.19 -12.65
CA GLY A 173 -3.21 -10.31 -13.42
C GLY A 173 -2.77 -9.02 -14.11
N ALA A 174 -2.52 -9.12 -15.42
CA ALA A 174 -2.09 -8.02 -16.29
C ALA A 174 -3.20 -7.01 -16.64
N GLY A 175 -4.40 -7.13 -16.04
CA GLY A 175 -5.53 -6.24 -16.28
C GLY A 175 -6.40 -6.61 -17.48
N ASN A 176 -6.11 -7.71 -18.15
CA ASN A 176 -6.84 -8.21 -19.32
C ASN A 176 -7.73 -9.42 -19.00
N THR A 177 -8.24 -9.50 -17.77
CA THR A 177 -9.09 -10.58 -17.29
C THR A 177 -10.45 -10.07 -16.83
N THR A 178 -11.48 -10.90 -16.92
CA THR A 178 -12.84 -10.56 -16.49
C THR A 178 -13.07 -10.74 -14.98
N LYS A 179 -12.14 -11.38 -14.27
CA LYS A 179 -12.21 -11.59 -12.83
C LYS A 179 -11.61 -10.38 -12.09
N GLY A 180 -12.17 -10.05 -10.92
CA GLY A 180 -11.56 -9.12 -9.98
C GLY A 180 -10.21 -9.64 -9.45
N PHE A 181 -9.28 -8.72 -9.24
CA PHE A 181 -7.97 -8.99 -8.65
C PHE A 181 -8.14 -9.43 -7.19
N LYS A 182 -7.47 -10.52 -6.83
CA LYS A 182 -7.39 -10.98 -5.44
C LYS A 182 -6.34 -10.14 -4.70
N GLY A 183 -6.74 -8.96 -4.24
CA GLY A 183 -5.89 -8.05 -3.47
C GLY A 183 -5.78 -8.50 -2.03
N GLU A 184 -4.56 -8.71 -1.55
CA GLU A 184 -4.23 -9.32 -0.26
C GLU A 184 -3.39 -8.40 0.63
N TRP A 185 -2.83 -7.32 0.06
CA TRP A 185 -2.05 -6.34 0.81
C TRP A 185 -2.05 -4.98 0.10
N MET A 186 -1.86 -3.92 0.87
CA MET A 186 -1.78 -2.55 0.39
C MET A 186 -0.69 -1.75 1.09
N THR A 187 0.02 -0.92 0.33
CA THR A 187 0.98 0.04 0.89
C THR A 187 1.11 1.29 0.02
N VAL A 188 1.72 2.33 0.56
CA VAL A 188 1.93 3.59 -0.15
C VAL A 188 3.43 3.80 -0.38
N ARG A 189 3.77 4.16 -1.62
CA ARG A 189 5.13 4.50 -2.00
C ARG A 189 5.13 5.64 -3.02
N ASP A 190 5.96 6.65 -2.78
CA ASP A 190 6.15 7.79 -3.69
C ASP A 190 4.82 8.46 -4.12
N GLY A 191 3.85 8.52 -3.20
CA GLY A 191 2.52 9.10 -3.42
C GLY A 191 1.59 8.27 -4.31
N ASN A 192 1.87 6.97 -4.51
CA ASN A 192 0.98 6.04 -5.20
C ASN A 192 0.64 4.87 -4.27
N LEU A 193 -0.56 4.33 -4.45
CA LEU A 193 -1.02 3.14 -3.76
C LEU A 193 -0.56 1.91 -4.52
N TYR A 194 0.01 0.93 -3.82
CA TYR A 194 0.39 -0.37 -4.34
C TYR A 194 -0.51 -1.41 -3.72
N VAL A 195 -1.16 -2.22 -4.56
CA VAL A 195 -2.03 -3.33 -4.15
C VAL A 195 -1.48 -4.61 -4.77
N GLY A 196 -1.15 -5.61 -3.96
CA GLY A 196 -0.69 -6.90 -4.46
C GLY A 196 -1.56 -8.05 -4.00
N GLY A 197 -1.33 -9.22 -4.59
CA GLY A 197 -2.01 -10.46 -4.24
C GLY A 197 -1.08 -11.42 -3.49
N LEU A 198 -1.43 -12.70 -3.55
CA LEU A 198 -0.74 -13.78 -2.81
C LEU A 198 0.77 -13.88 -3.07
N GLY A 199 1.27 -13.36 -4.19
CA GLY A 199 2.71 -13.38 -4.50
C GLY A 199 3.29 -14.76 -4.78
N LYS A 200 2.44 -15.71 -5.18
CA LYS A 200 2.85 -17.01 -5.71
C LYS A 200 2.03 -17.37 -6.94
N GLU A 201 2.46 -18.41 -7.62
CA GLU A 201 1.70 -19.02 -8.69
C GLU A 201 0.29 -19.44 -8.21
N TRP A 202 -0.72 -19.20 -9.05
CA TRP A 202 -2.06 -19.75 -8.83
C TRP A 202 -2.05 -21.23 -9.24
N THR A 203 -2.49 -22.08 -8.33
CA THR A 203 -2.50 -23.53 -8.50
C THR A 203 -3.90 -24.09 -8.26
N THR A 204 -4.14 -25.33 -8.70
CA THR A 204 -5.25 -26.12 -8.17
C THR A 204 -5.07 -26.35 -6.67
N THR A 205 -6.09 -26.89 -6.00
CA THR A 205 -6.00 -27.29 -4.58
C THR A 205 -4.97 -28.40 -4.31
N LYS A 206 -4.43 -29.02 -5.37
CA LYS A 206 -3.37 -30.05 -5.34
C LYS A 206 -2.01 -29.54 -5.83
N GLY A 207 -1.84 -28.23 -5.98
CA GLY A 207 -0.54 -27.62 -6.32
C GLY A 207 -0.16 -27.65 -7.81
N ILE A 208 -1.11 -27.97 -8.71
CA ILE A 208 -0.84 -27.94 -10.16
C ILE A 208 -0.94 -26.49 -10.64
N LEU A 209 0.13 -25.97 -11.24
CA LEU A 209 0.20 -24.62 -11.81
C LEU A 209 -0.92 -24.34 -12.82
N ILE A 210 -1.55 -23.18 -12.70
CA ILE A 210 -2.58 -22.67 -13.62
C ILE A 210 -2.12 -21.37 -14.28
N ASN A 211 -1.69 -20.37 -13.49
CA ASN A 211 -1.22 -19.07 -13.99
C ASN A 211 -0.39 -18.34 -12.91
N GLU A 212 0.16 -17.18 -13.26
CA GLU A 212 0.95 -16.31 -12.35
C GLU A 212 0.20 -15.02 -11.98
N ASN A 213 -1.12 -14.94 -12.16
CA ASN A 213 -1.89 -13.71 -11.91
C ASN A 213 -1.71 -13.12 -10.50
N PRO A 214 -1.65 -13.90 -9.40
CA PRO A 214 -1.45 -13.36 -8.05
C PRO A 214 -0.06 -12.74 -7.82
N MET A 215 0.86 -12.91 -8.78
CA MET A 215 2.19 -12.31 -8.76
C MET A 215 2.25 -10.96 -9.51
N TRP A 216 1.11 -10.43 -9.95
CA TRP A 216 0.99 -9.07 -10.45
C TRP A 216 0.57 -8.14 -9.33
N ILE A 217 1.09 -6.91 -9.33
CA ILE A 217 0.63 -5.83 -8.46
C ILE A 217 -0.10 -4.76 -9.28
N LYS A 218 -0.79 -3.86 -8.58
CA LYS A 218 -1.52 -2.73 -9.14
C LYS A 218 -0.98 -1.46 -8.51
N LEU A 219 -0.50 -0.54 -9.35
CA LEU A 219 -0.13 0.80 -8.93
C LEU A 219 -1.29 1.73 -9.25
N VAL A 220 -1.76 2.45 -8.24
CA VAL A 220 -2.92 3.33 -8.31
C VAL A 220 -2.51 4.75 -7.94
N THR A 221 -2.76 5.71 -8.84
CA THR A 221 -2.47 7.13 -8.57
C THR A 221 -3.60 7.78 -7.75
N PRO A 222 -3.38 8.95 -7.12
CA PRO A 222 -4.43 9.68 -6.39
C PRO A 222 -5.65 10.05 -7.23
N GLU A 223 -5.48 10.15 -8.55
CA GLU A 223 -6.56 10.39 -9.53
C GLU A 223 -7.27 9.10 -9.96
N GLY A 224 -6.81 7.94 -9.49
CA GLY A 224 -7.39 6.63 -9.77
C GLY A 224 -6.93 5.97 -11.07
N ASN A 225 -5.81 6.41 -11.65
CA ASN A 225 -5.21 5.69 -12.76
C ASN A 225 -4.58 4.39 -12.25
N VAL A 226 -4.83 3.28 -12.96
CA VAL A 226 -4.31 1.96 -12.61
C VAL A 226 -3.24 1.53 -13.62
N GLU A 227 -2.10 1.08 -13.11
CA GLU A 227 -1.03 0.43 -13.86
C GLU A 227 -0.81 -1.01 -13.31
N HIS A 228 -0.62 -1.97 -14.21
CA HIS A 228 -0.44 -3.38 -13.88
C HIS A 228 1.03 -3.75 -14.03
N ILE A 229 1.68 -4.16 -12.94
CA ILE A 229 3.12 -4.43 -12.93
C ILE A 229 3.34 -5.90 -12.57
N SER A 230 4.10 -6.61 -13.39
CA SER A 230 4.49 -7.98 -13.09
C SER A 230 5.56 -7.98 -12.00
N TRP A 231 5.31 -8.68 -10.90
CA TRP A 231 6.25 -8.92 -9.82
C TRP A 231 6.70 -10.40 -9.76
N VAL A 232 6.58 -11.11 -10.88
CA VAL A 232 6.87 -12.55 -10.95
C VAL A 232 8.28 -12.86 -10.47
N ASP A 233 9.27 -12.09 -10.94
CA ASP A 233 10.67 -12.32 -10.59
C ASP A 233 10.99 -11.82 -9.18
N GLU A 234 10.35 -10.75 -8.72
CA GLU A 234 10.48 -10.17 -7.39
C GLU A 234 10.03 -11.15 -6.30
N TYR A 235 8.86 -11.76 -6.47
CA TYR A 235 8.37 -12.80 -5.56
C TYR A 235 9.22 -14.07 -5.60
N LYS A 236 9.75 -14.46 -6.78
CA LYS A 236 10.70 -15.58 -6.90
C LYS A 236 11.98 -15.28 -6.12
N LYS A 237 12.56 -14.09 -6.25
CA LYS A 237 13.73 -13.64 -5.48
C LYS A 237 13.46 -13.68 -3.96
N LEU A 238 12.29 -13.23 -3.52
CA LEU A 238 11.90 -13.25 -2.09
C LEU A 238 11.91 -14.67 -1.52
N ARG A 239 11.28 -15.65 -2.17
CA ARG A 239 11.29 -17.04 -1.69
C ARG A 239 12.68 -17.68 -1.78
N SER A 240 13.45 -17.38 -2.83
CA SER A 240 14.81 -17.88 -2.98
C SER A 240 15.76 -17.36 -1.89
N ALA A 241 15.55 -16.12 -1.40
CA ALA A 241 16.35 -15.53 -0.33
C ALA A 241 16.27 -16.30 1.00
N VAL A 242 15.21 -17.09 1.21
CA VAL A 242 15.04 -17.98 2.38
C VAL A 242 15.29 -19.45 2.04
N GLY A 243 15.85 -19.75 0.87
CA GLY A 243 16.13 -21.10 0.39
C GLY A 243 14.87 -21.91 0.08
N ILE A 244 13.82 -21.25 -0.42
CA ILE A 244 12.60 -21.90 -0.94
C ILE A 244 12.59 -21.75 -2.46
N GLU A 245 12.57 -22.88 -3.15
CA GLU A 245 12.46 -22.98 -4.60
C GLU A 245 11.19 -23.73 -4.99
N TRP A 246 10.70 -23.52 -6.21
CA TRP A 246 9.57 -24.28 -6.76
C TRP A 246 9.85 -25.81 -6.65
N PRO A 247 8.89 -26.64 -6.19
CA PRO A 247 7.47 -26.34 -5.96
C PRO A 247 7.13 -25.75 -4.59
N GLY A 248 8.12 -25.45 -3.75
CA GLY A 248 7.93 -24.65 -2.55
C GLY A 248 7.43 -23.25 -2.87
N TYR A 249 6.79 -22.61 -1.89
CA TYR A 249 6.07 -21.35 -2.08
C TYR A 249 6.09 -20.48 -0.83
N MET A 250 5.72 -19.22 -1.03
CA MET A 250 5.51 -18.22 0.00
C MET A 250 4.22 -17.46 -0.32
N ILE A 251 3.38 -17.19 0.68
CA ILE A 251 2.15 -16.39 0.51
C ILE A 251 2.33 -15.07 1.24
N HIS A 252 2.01 -13.98 0.54
CA HIS A 252 2.13 -12.62 1.03
C HIS A 252 0.74 -11.99 1.20
N GLU A 253 0.40 -11.63 2.43
CA GLU A 253 -0.80 -10.86 2.80
C GLU A 253 -0.43 -9.62 3.61
N SER A 254 0.86 -9.34 3.79
CA SER A 254 1.26 -8.14 4.49
C SER A 254 2.62 -7.64 4.02
N VAL A 255 2.60 -6.44 3.46
CA VAL A 255 3.74 -5.80 2.79
C VAL A 255 3.68 -4.31 3.06
N GLN A 256 4.78 -3.71 3.48
CA GLN A 256 4.89 -2.25 3.63
C GLN A 256 6.17 -1.73 2.98
N TRP A 257 6.08 -0.55 2.37
CA TRP A 257 7.23 0.25 1.97
C TRP A 257 7.62 1.19 3.10
N SER A 258 8.91 1.21 3.46
CA SER A 258 9.45 2.23 4.37
C SER A 258 10.11 3.35 3.57
N GLU A 259 9.57 4.55 3.70
CA GLU A 259 10.19 5.76 3.15
C GLU A 259 11.51 6.12 3.86
N ILE A 260 11.68 5.67 5.11
CA ILE A 260 12.87 5.92 5.93
C ILE A 260 14.02 5.01 5.49
N TYR A 261 13.76 3.71 5.38
CA TYR A 261 14.78 2.73 4.97
C TYR A 261 14.95 2.65 3.45
N LYS A 262 13.99 3.16 2.67
CA LYS A 262 13.88 2.97 1.22
C LYS A 262 13.91 1.48 0.84
N LYS A 263 13.11 0.69 1.57
CA LYS A 263 13.05 -0.77 1.48
C LYS A 263 11.63 -1.28 1.61
N TRP A 264 11.40 -2.43 1.00
CA TRP A 264 10.18 -3.23 1.16
C TRP A 264 10.33 -4.18 2.34
N PHE A 265 9.27 -4.30 3.14
CA PHE A 265 9.18 -5.18 4.29
C PHE A 265 8.03 -6.16 4.05
N PHE A 266 8.28 -7.46 4.27
CA PHE A 266 7.30 -8.53 4.08
C PHE A 266 7.22 -9.39 5.33
N LEU A 267 6.01 -9.59 5.82
CA LEU A 267 5.69 -10.62 6.80
C LEU A 267 4.78 -11.64 6.10
N PRO A 268 5.36 -12.65 5.41
CA PRO A 268 4.55 -13.63 4.69
C PRO A 268 3.61 -14.38 5.64
N ARG A 269 2.39 -14.64 5.18
CA ARG A 269 1.42 -15.48 5.89
C ARG A 269 1.95 -16.90 5.99
N ARG A 270 2.40 -17.44 4.86
CA ARG A 270 2.82 -18.84 4.71
C ARG A 270 4.18 -18.96 4.06
N ALA A 271 4.94 -19.99 4.44
CA ALA A 271 6.17 -20.37 3.76
C ALA A 271 6.39 -21.88 3.83
N SER A 272 6.63 -22.52 2.69
CA SER A 272 6.81 -23.97 2.59
C SER A 272 7.87 -24.35 1.57
N LYS A 273 8.69 -25.36 1.90
CA LYS A 273 9.60 -26.01 0.93
C LYS A 273 8.90 -27.10 0.10
N LEU A 274 7.67 -27.46 0.47
CA LEU A 274 6.86 -28.47 -0.19
C LEU A 274 5.85 -27.82 -1.12
N ALA A 275 5.34 -28.60 -2.07
CA ALA A 275 4.28 -28.18 -2.98
C ALA A 275 3.02 -27.74 -2.23
N TYR A 276 2.32 -26.74 -2.78
CA TYR A 276 1.05 -26.26 -2.22
C TYR A 276 -0.02 -27.35 -2.24
N THR A 277 -0.71 -27.52 -1.12
CA THR A 277 -2.05 -28.08 -1.06
C THR A 277 -2.88 -27.25 -0.09
N GLU A 278 -4.17 -27.10 -0.37
CA GLU A 278 -5.07 -26.28 0.46
C GLU A 278 -5.10 -26.76 1.92
N ALA A 279 -5.16 -28.08 2.13
CA ALA A 279 -5.23 -28.65 3.48
C ALA A 279 -3.92 -28.49 4.27
N GLU A 280 -2.75 -28.65 3.63
CA GLU A 280 -1.48 -28.51 4.35
C GLU A 280 -1.10 -27.06 4.58
N ASP A 281 -1.57 -26.13 3.74
CA ASP A 281 -1.24 -24.70 3.82
C ASP A 281 -1.64 -24.07 5.15
N GLU A 282 -2.73 -24.55 5.76
CA GLU A 282 -3.19 -24.12 7.09
C GLU A 282 -2.10 -24.26 8.16
N GLU A 283 -1.15 -25.20 7.99
CA GLU A 283 -0.04 -25.47 8.90
C GLU A 283 1.31 -24.89 8.41
N ARG A 284 1.30 -24.01 7.40
CA ARG A 284 2.51 -23.39 6.82
C ARG A 284 2.76 -21.95 7.29
N GLY A 285 2.15 -21.54 8.40
CA GLY A 285 2.43 -20.28 9.08
C GLY A 285 3.93 -20.09 9.30
N THR A 286 4.39 -18.84 9.27
CA THR A 286 5.81 -18.49 9.39
C THR A 286 6.03 -17.31 10.32
N ASN A 287 7.28 -17.14 10.74
CA ASN A 287 7.75 -16.02 11.53
C ASN A 287 8.83 -15.21 10.82
N TYR A 288 8.89 -15.30 9.49
CA TYR A 288 9.84 -14.54 8.68
C TYR A 288 9.47 -13.07 8.60
N LEU A 289 10.49 -12.23 8.67
CA LEU A 289 10.49 -10.86 8.18
C LEU A 289 11.54 -10.76 7.07
N LEU A 290 11.12 -10.48 5.85
CA LEU A 290 12.01 -10.19 4.73
C LEU A 290 12.10 -8.69 4.51
N ILE A 291 13.30 -8.21 4.23
CA ILE A 291 13.59 -6.80 3.95
C ILE A 291 14.35 -6.74 2.62
N ALA A 292 13.73 -6.15 1.60
CA ALA A 292 14.27 -6.06 0.25
C ALA A 292 14.61 -4.61 -0.11
N SER A 293 15.69 -4.42 -0.88
CA SER A 293 15.97 -3.16 -1.57
C SER A 293 14.84 -2.81 -2.54
N GLU A 294 14.77 -1.54 -2.94
CA GLU A 294 13.77 -1.03 -3.88
C GLU A 294 13.63 -1.86 -5.16
N ASP A 295 14.76 -2.37 -5.67
CA ASP A 295 14.89 -3.16 -6.90
C ASP A 295 15.00 -4.68 -6.66
N PHE A 296 14.82 -5.12 -5.41
CA PHE A 296 14.97 -6.52 -4.98
C PHE A 296 16.34 -7.14 -5.28
N SER A 297 17.38 -6.34 -5.54
CA SER A 297 18.76 -6.83 -5.74
C SER A 297 19.42 -7.32 -4.45
N ALA A 298 18.99 -6.80 -3.30
CA ALA A 298 19.42 -7.24 -1.98
C ALA A 298 18.22 -7.58 -1.11
N ILE A 299 18.15 -8.82 -0.64
CA ILE A 299 17.08 -9.31 0.23
C ILE A 299 17.72 -9.97 1.45
N ASN A 300 17.41 -9.45 2.62
CA ASN A 300 17.75 -10.05 3.90
C ASN A 300 16.48 -10.58 4.56
N TYR A 301 16.62 -11.58 5.44
CA TYR A 301 15.51 -12.01 6.26
C TYR A 301 15.96 -12.33 7.68
N GLN A 302 15.00 -12.28 8.59
CA GLN A 302 15.16 -12.70 9.98
C GLN A 302 13.89 -13.38 10.49
N ARG A 303 13.96 -13.95 11.68
CA ARG A 303 12.80 -14.53 12.37
C ARG A 303 12.38 -13.61 13.51
N ILE A 304 11.09 -13.33 13.62
CA ILE A 304 10.51 -12.49 14.66
C ILE A 304 9.61 -13.33 15.56
N GLY A 305 9.94 -13.40 16.85
CA GLY A 305 9.17 -14.16 17.83
C GLY A 305 9.13 -15.66 17.54
N SER A 306 8.21 -16.35 18.21
CA SER A 306 8.05 -17.80 18.08
C SER A 306 7.26 -18.20 16.84
N LEU A 307 7.60 -19.35 16.27
CA LEU A 307 6.88 -19.94 15.13
C LEU A 307 5.63 -20.69 15.64
N THR A 308 4.47 -20.34 15.08
CA THR A 308 3.21 -21.07 15.27
C THR A 308 2.70 -21.51 13.91
N SER A 309 2.62 -22.83 13.66
CA SER A 309 2.33 -23.38 12.33
C SER A 309 1.00 -22.91 11.75
N ARG A 310 -0.03 -22.70 12.57
CA ARG A 310 -1.36 -22.28 12.12
C ARG A 310 -1.57 -20.79 11.95
N ARG A 311 -0.70 -19.97 12.54
CA ARG A 311 -0.85 -18.51 12.57
C ARG A 311 0.04 -17.90 11.50
N GLY A 312 -0.58 -17.25 10.53
CA GLY A 312 0.11 -16.50 9.48
C GLY A 312 -0.12 -15.01 9.64
N PHE A 313 0.89 -14.19 9.34
CA PHE A 313 0.73 -12.75 9.30
C PHE A 313 -0.28 -12.35 8.21
N SER A 314 -1.22 -11.47 8.57
CA SER A 314 -2.32 -11.02 7.71
C SER A 314 -2.32 -9.52 7.44
N ALA A 315 -1.65 -8.72 8.28
CA ALA A 315 -1.45 -7.29 8.04
C ALA A 315 -0.32 -6.76 8.93
N PHE A 316 0.32 -5.66 8.56
CA PHE A 316 1.15 -4.90 9.49
C PHE A 316 1.29 -3.44 9.09
N GLN A 317 1.61 -2.61 10.08
CA GLN A 317 1.96 -1.20 9.90
C GLN A 317 3.18 -0.85 10.74
N PHE A 318 3.98 0.11 10.25
CA PHE A 318 5.00 0.75 11.08
C PHE A 318 4.32 1.69 12.08
N VAL A 319 4.73 1.64 13.36
CA VAL A 319 4.19 2.54 14.37
C VAL A 319 4.72 3.96 14.11
N PRO A 320 3.85 4.98 13.91
CA PRO A 320 4.28 6.35 13.65
C PRO A 320 5.20 6.88 14.74
N GLY A 321 6.14 7.76 14.37
CA GLY A 321 7.08 8.35 15.32
C GLY A 321 8.25 7.44 15.74
N THR A 322 8.25 6.15 15.35
CA THR A 322 9.31 5.20 15.77
C THR A 322 10.46 5.06 14.78
N SER A 323 10.49 5.87 13.73
CA SER A 323 11.40 5.73 12.58
C SER A 323 11.32 4.36 11.92
N ASP A 324 10.10 3.85 11.76
CA ASP A 324 9.79 2.53 11.17
C ASP A 324 10.49 1.36 11.88
N ARG A 325 10.94 1.52 13.14
CA ARG A 325 11.62 0.46 13.91
C ARG A 325 10.65 -0.48 14.61
N VAL A 326 9.48 0.05 14.99
CA VAL A 326 8.44 -0.73 15.67
C VAL A 326 7.33 -1.06 14.68
N ILE A 327 6.95 -2.32 14.65
CA ILE A 327 5.86 -2.84 13.81
C ILE A 327 4.75 -3.33 14.73
N VAL A 328 3.51 -2.99 14.38
CA VAL A 328 2.30 -3.67 14.85
C VAL A 328 1.81 -4.59 13.74
N ALA A 329 1.56 -5.85 14.06
CA ALA A 329 1.18 -6.86 13.08
C ALA A 329 -0.02 -7.68 13.56
N LEU A 330 -0.82 -8.12 12.60
CA LEU A 330 -1.89 -9.08 12.79
C LEU A 330 -1.46 -10.45 12.30
N LYS A 331 -1.95 -11.50 12.96
CA LYS A 331 -1.94 -12.87 12.44
C LYS A 331 -3.35 -13.42 12.48
N SER A 332 -3.76 -14.16 11.45
CA SER A 332 -5.01 -14.94 11.48
C SER A 332 -4.72 -16.45 11.50
N GLU A 333 -5.65 -17.18 12.11
CA GLU A 333 -5.62 -18.63 12.28
C GLU A 333 -6.87 -19.24 11.67
N GLU A 334 -6.66 -20.28 10.87
CA GLU A 334 -7.72 -21.03 10.21
C GLU A 334 -7.56 -22.51 10.50
N LYS A 335 -8.68 -23.23 10.49
CA LYS A 335 -8.70 -24.68 10.60
C LYS A 335 -9.88 -25.25 9.82
N ASP A 336 -9.59 -26.23 8.98
CA ASP A 336 -10.59 -26.92 8.15
C ASP A 336 -11.39 -25.93 7.27
N GLY A 337 -10.74 -24.86 6.82
CA GLY A 337 -11.33 -23.78 6.02
C GLY A 337 -12.20 -22.79 6.80
N PHE A 338 -12.16 -22.81 8.14
CA PHE A 338 -12.91 -21.88 8.98
C PHE A 338 -12.00 -20.98 9.82
N PRO A 339 -12.36 -19.71 10.02
CA PRO A 339 -11.64 -18.82 10.92
C PRO A 339 -11.73 -19.29 12.37
N VAL A 340 -10.58 -19.34 13.03
CA VAL A 340 -10.46 -19.73 14.44
C VAL A 340 -10.31 -18.49 15.32
N ALA A 341 -9.35 -17.62 14.98
CA ALA A 341 -9.02 -16.42 15.72
C ALA A 341 -8.11 -15.50 14.90
N SER A 342 -7.97 -14.27 15.37
CA SER A 342 -6.88 -13.38 14.98
C SER A 342 -6.14 -12.85 16.20
N TYR A 343 -4.90 -12.44 16.00
CA TYR A 343 -3.99 -12.02 17.05
C TYR A 343 -3.29 -10.73 16.65
N ILE A 344 -3.02 -9.86 17.61
CA ILE A 344 -2.17 -8.69 17.46
C ILE A 344 -0.85 -8.89 18.21
N THR A 345 0.25 -8.45 17.63
CA THR A 345 1.58 -8.45 18.24
C THR A 345 2.33 -7.17 17.87
N VAL A 346 3.27 -6.76 18.72
CA VAL A 346 4.10 -5.58 18.49
C VAL A 346 5.54 -5.94 18.74
N PHE A 347 6.45 -5.54 17.85
CA PHE A 347 7.86 -5.85 17.97
C PHE A 347 8.75 -4.79 17.35
N ASN A 348 9.98 -4.70 17.84
CA ASN A 348 11.03 -3.91 17.24
C ASN A 348 11.85 -4.83 16.32
N HIS A 349 11.81 -4.57 15.02
CA HIS A 349 12.42 -5.47 14.05
C HIS A 349 13.94 -5.37 13.99
N GLU A 350 14.54 -4.21 14.33
CA GLU A 350 16.00 -4.08 14.35
C GLU A 350 16.62 -4.88 15.49
N MET A 351 15.94 -4.90 16.64
CA MET A 351 16.39 -5.62 17.84
C MET A 351 15.90 -7.07 17.88
N GLY A 352 14.92 -7.45 17.06
CA GLY A 352 14.20 -8.71 17.16
C GLY A 352 13.43 -8.87 18.49
N HIS A 353 13.12 -7.76 19.17
CA HIS A 353 12.52 -7.76 20.50
C HIS A 353 10.99 -7.66 20.41
N ILE A 354 10.29 -8.56 21.10
CA ILE A 354 8.82 -8.54 21.18
C ILE A 354 8.40 -7.57 22.29
N LEU A 355 7.62 -6.55 21.93
CA LEU A 355 7.06 -5.56 22.85
C LEU A 355 5.70 -6.00 23.40
N LEU A 356 4.95 -6.76 22.61
CA LEU A 356 3.67 -7.35 22.96
C LEU A 356 3.58 -8.75 22.33
N GLU A 357 3.53 -9.78 23.18
CA GLU A 357 3.22 -11.14 22.76
C GLU A 357 1.84 -11.21 22.07
N GLU A 358 1.59 -12.25 21.29
CA GLU A 358 0.33 -12.41 20.56
C GLU A 358 -0.90 -12.37 21.51
N VAL A 359 -1.74 -11.35 21.37
CA VAL A 359 -3.00 -11.18 22.11
C VAL A 359 -4.18 -11.42 21.15
N PRO A 360 -5.17 -12.27 21.50
CA PRO A 360 -6.32 -12.52 20.64
C PRO A 360 -7.21 -11.28 20.50
N LEU A 361 -7.77 -11.09 19.31
CA LEU A 361 -8.83 -10.13 19.05
C LEU A 361 -10.20 -10.73 19.41
N PHE A 362 -11.23 -9.89 19.43
CA PHE A 362 -12.60 -10.31 19.72
C PHE A 362 -13.17 -11.20 18.60
N GLY A 363 -13.92 -12.24 18.99
CA GLY A 363 -14.61 -13.12 18.07
C GLY A 363 -13.73 -14.15 17.36
N LYS A 364 -14.35 -14.90 16.44
CA LYS A 364 -13.70 -15.94 15.61
C LYS A 364 -13.69 -15.49 14.16
N PHE A 365 -12.96 -14.41 13.90
CA PHE A 365 -12.86 -13.76 12.58
C PHE A 365 -11.41 -13.69 12.12
N LYS A 366 -11.19 -13.59 10.81
CA LYS A 366 -9.89 -13.17 10.27
C LYS A 366 -9.89 -11.65 10.24
N TYR A 367 -8.99 -11.03 10.97
CA TYR A 367 -8.67 -9.61 10.82
C TYR A 367 -7.47 -9.50 9.89
N GLU A 368 -7.67 -8.86 8.75
CA GLU A 368 -6.73 -8.86 7.63
C GLU A 368 -6.30 -7.45 7.22
N GLY A 369 -6.71 -6.43 7.96
CA GLY A 369 -6.16 -5.09 7.79
C GLY A 369 -6.00 -4.38 9.13
N ILE A 370 -4.98 -3.53 9.23
CA ILE A 370 -4.76 -2.63 10.37
C ILE A 370 -4.28 -1.26 9.88
N ALA A 371 -4.83 -0.19 10.46
CA ALA A 371 -4.41 1.18 10.18
C ALA A 371 -4.45 2.08 11.43
N PHE A 372 -3.62 3.12 11.43
CA PHE A 372 -3.66 4.21 12.40
C PHE A 372 -4.65 5.28 11.95
N ILE A 373 -5.61 5.65 12.81
CA ILE A 373 -6.77 6.51 12.44
C ILE A 373 -7.11 7.62 13.42
#